data_AF-A0A671RCN8-F1
#
_entry.id   AF-A0A671RCN8-F1
#
_cell.length_a   1.000
_cell.length_b   1.000
_cell.length_c   1.000
_cell.angle_alpha   90.00
_cell.angle_beta   90.00
_cell.angle_gamma   90.00
#
_symmetry.space_group_name_H-M   'P 1'
#
loop_
_entity.id
_entity.type
_entity.pdbx_description
1 polymer ?
#
loop_
_entity_poly.entity_id
_entity_poly.type
_entity_poly.pdbx_seq_one_letter_code
_entity_poly.pdbx_strand_id
1 'polypeptide(L)'
;MAPSLLQAYRRRWWMAVTAVLENLSCSAVLLGWGSLLIMSLTSTERKPKNKTEGVNASAPDDWLSCVEQEEMLNLGFTIGSFLLSAATLPLGILMDRYGPRPLRLTGSACFALSCVIMSISSYQPEVLSALIFLALSLNGFGGICLTFTSLTLPNMFGSLSSTVLSLMIGSYASSAVTFPGVKLIYDAGVSFTVIMWMWAGLAALVFLNCFLNWPAEGFATQEEIEMKKMHSTENHKVWSEEATGEAEKLPAVAQDAQASVPFRHSVFSPIFLWSLVTMGMTQLRIIFFMGAMNKMLEFLVIHGEEHPSKELVHEAEENVSFYSSVFGTLQLLCLVTCPLIGYIMDWKMKECEVDQKTSCFSTEA
;
A
#
# COMPACT_ATOMS: atom_id res chain seq x y z
N MET A 1 2.79 -26.16 9.21
CA MET A 1 3.77 -26.37 8.11
C MET A 1 3.38 -25.43 6.98
N ALA A 2 4.33 -24.76 6.33
CA ALA A 2 4.01 -23.87 5.20
C ALA A 2 3.53 -24.70 3.99
N PRO A 3 2.55 -24.22 3.20
CA PRO A 3 2.11 -24.91 1.99
C PRO A 3 3.23 -24.93 0.95
N SER A 4 3.25 -25.98 0.12
CA SER A 4 4.22 -26.07 -0.97
C SER A 4 3.89 -25.09 -2.10
N LEU A 5 4.89 -24.73 -2.90
CA LEU A 5 4.72 -23.85 -4.06
C LEU A 5 3.65 -24.38 -5.02
N LEU A 6 3.60 -25.69 -5.27
CA LEU A 6 2.57 -26.34 -6.10
C LEU A 6 1.15 -26.12 -5.56
N GLN A 7 0.96 -26.22 -4.24
CA GLN A 7 -0.33 -25.96 -3.61
C GLN A 7 -0.73 -24.49 -3.75
N ALA A 8 0.22 -23.56 -3.60
CA ALA A 8 -0.01 -22.13 -3.83
C ALA A 8 -0.44 -21.87 -5.28
N TYR A 9 0.24 -22.45 -6.28
CA TYR A 9 -0.15 -22.35 -7.70
C TYR A 9 -1.56 -22.85 -7.98
N ARG A 10 -1.97 -23.95 -7.33
CA ARG A 10 -3.35 -24.46 -7.45
C ARG A 10 -4.39 -23.51 -6.85
N ARG A 11 -4.00 -22.70 -5.85
CA ARG A 11 -4.84 -21.72 -5.15
C ARG A 11 -4.64 -20.27 -5.63
N ARG A 12 -3.93 -20.05 -6.74
CA ARG A 12 -3.52 -18.71 -7.20
C ARG A 12 -4.68 -17.69 -7.30
N TRP A 13 -5.86 -18.11 -7.75
CA TRP A 13 -7.03 -17.24 -7.85
C TRP A 13 -7.61 -16.86 -6.48
N TRP A 14 -7.64 -17.80 -5.54
CA TRP A 14 -8.00 -17.51 -4.16
C TRP A 14 -7.03 -16.48 -3.57
N MET A 15 -5.73 -16.73 -3.72
CA MET A 15 -4.69 -15.83 -3.20
C MET A 15 -4.77 -14.44 -3.83
N ALA A 16 -5.04 -14.35 -5.14
CA ALA A 16 -5.21 -13.07 -5.82
C ALA A 16 -6.43 -12.30 -5.31
N VAL A 17 -7.59 -12.96 -5.19
CA VAL A 17 -8.81 -12.32 -4.68
C VAL A 17 -8.63 -11.88 -3.23
N THR A 18 -8.07 -12.74 -2.37
CA THR A 18 -7.80 -12.35 -0.98
C THR A 18 -6.78 -11.22 -0.93
N ALA A 19 -5.72 -11.22 -1.75
CA ALA A 19 -4.74 -10.14 -1.76
C ALA A 19 -5.35 -8.79 -2.15
N VAL A 20 -6.28 -8.76 -3.11
CA VAL A 20 -7.02 -7.52 -3.45
C VAL A 20 -7.86 -7.03 -2.28
N LEU A 21 -8.61 -7.92 -1.61
CA LEU A 21 -9.43 -7.57 -0.46
C LEU A 21 -8.57 -7.12 0.74
N GLU A 22 -7.45 -7.80 0.96
CA GLU A 22 -6.48 -7.49 2.01
C GLU A 22 -5.82 -6.13 1.75
N ASN A 23 -5.46 -5.83 0.50
CA ASN A 23 -4.92 -4.52 0.14
C ASN A 23 -5.96 -3.41 0.34
N LEU A 24 -7.20 -3.62 -0.11
CA LEU A 24 -8.29 -2.66 0.07
C LEU A 24 -8.52 -2.34 1.56
N SER A 25 -8.52 -3.37 2.40
CA SER A 25 -8.86 -3.23 3.82
C SER A 25 -7.69 -2.88 4.73
N CYS A 26 -6.45 -3.23 4.39
CA CYS A 26 -5.32 -3.18 5.34
C CYS A 26 -4.02 -2.56 4.78
N SER A 27 -3.96 -2.10 3.53
CA SER A 27 -2.71 -1.55 2.96
C SER A 27 -2.54 -0.05 3.20
N ALA A 28 -3.01 0.80 2.30
CA ALA A 28 -2.76 2.25 2.32
C ALA A 28 -3.94 3.02 2.91
N VAL A 29 -4.59 2.44 3.93
CA VAL A 29 -5.79 3.04 4.51
C VAL A 29 -5.51 4.43 5.08
N LEU A 30 -4.29 4.70 5.58
CA LEU A 30 -3.87 6.03 6.02
C LEU A 30 -4.06 7.12 4.95
N LEU A 31 -4.05 6.80 3.66
CA LEU A 31 -4.36 7.78 2.62
C LEU A 31 -5.79 8.34 2.75
N GLY A 32 -6.73 7.61 3.36
CA GLY A 32 -8.10 8.07 3.66
C GLY A 32 -8.26 8.83 4.98
N TRP A 33 -7.16 9.13 5.68
CA TRP A 33 -7.17 9.59 7.08
C TRP A 33 -8.05 10.82 7.37
N GLY A 34 -8.27 11.69 6.38
CA GLY A 34 -9.07 12.89 6.52
C GLY A 34 -10.45 12.66 7.15
N SER A 35 -11.06 11.49 6.93
CA SER A 35 -12.36 11.13 7.54
C SER A 35 -12.29 10.84 9.05
N LEU A 36 -11.14 10.36 9.54
CA LEU A 36 -10.93 10.03 10.95
C LEU A 36 -10.70 11.27 11.82
N LEU A 37 -10.04 12.30 11.25
CA LEU A 37 -9.96 13.65 11.84
C LEU A 37 -11.35 14.20 12.12
N ILE A 38 -12.22 14.20 11.10
CA ILE A 38 -13.59 14.73 11.21
C ILE A 38 -14.39 13.98 12.28
N MET A 39 -14.33 12.64 12.30
CA MET A 39 -15.03 11.84 13.32
C MET A 39 -14.59 12.17 14.75
N SER A 40 -13.30 12.43 14.95
CA SER A 40 -12.76 12.76 16.27
C SER A 40 -13.17 14.16 16.73
N LEU A 41 -13.29 15.13 15.80
CA LEU A 41 -13.80 16.48 16.05
C LEU A 41 -15.29 16.47 16.42
N THR A 42 -16.12 15.73 15.67
CA THR A 42 -17.57 15.62 15.97
C THR A 42 -17.82 14.94 17.32
N SER A 43 -16.95 14.00 17.72
CA SER A 43 -17.03 13.31 19.01
C SER A 43 -16.74 14.22 20.20
N THR A 44 -15.85 15.21 20.04
CA THR A 44 -15.50 16.19 21.07
C THR A 44 -16.57 17.25 21.27
N GLU A 45 -17.21 17.72 20.20
CA GLU A 45 -18.34 18.66 20.31
C GLU A 45 -19.56 18.04 21.00
N ARG A 46 -19.78 16.73 20.81
CA ARG A 46 -20.95 16.03 21.36
C ARG A 46 -20.87 15.74 22.86
N LYS A 47 -19.72 15.99 23.52
CA LYS A 47 -19.59 15.88 24.98
C LYS A 47 -19.95 17.22 25.61
N PRO A 48 -21.15 17.40 26.20
CA PRO A 48 -21.41 18.57 27.00
C PRO A 48 -20.45 18.55 28.20
N LYS A 49 -19.55 19.53 28.28
CA LYS A 49 -18.89 19.85 29.54
C LYS A 49 -20.00 20.20 30.52
N ASN A 50 -20.28 19.31 31.49
CA ASN A 50 -21.07 19.65 32.67
C ASN A 50 -20.31 20.74 33.45
N LYS A 51 -20.48 22.00 33.05
CA LYS A 51 -20.03 23.16 33.81
C LYS A 51 -20.97 23.26 35.02
N THR A 52 -20.51 22.79 36.17
CA THR A 52 -21.07 23.15 37.47
C THR A 52 -21.01 24.67 37.63
N GLU A 53 -22.13 25.25 38.06
CA GLU A 53 -22.40 26.68 38.18
C GLU A 53 -21.33 27.47 38.95
N GLY A 54 -21.00 28.68 38.47
CA GLY A 54 -20.10 29.60 39.16
C GLY A 54 -19.67 30.85 38.38
N VAL A 55 -20.63 31.74 38.11
CA VAL A 55 -20.54 33.23 38.08
C VAL A 55 -19.35 33.94 37.37
N ASN A 56 -19.73 34.78 36.39
CA ASN A 56 -19.06 35.99 35.87
C ASN A 56 -17.65 35.89 35.27
N ALA A 57 -17.57 35.83 33.94
CA ALA A 57 -16.90 36.81 33.08
C ALA A 57 -16.80 36.24 31.65
N SER A 58 -17.00 37.12 30.67
CA SER A 58 -16.78 36.90 29.24
C SER A 58 -15.41 36.32 28.94
N ALA A 59 -15.35 35.05 28.53
CA ALA A 59 -14.20 34.41 27.91
C ALA A 59 -14.68 33.62 26.69
N PRO A 60 -14.05 33.75 25.50
CA PRO A 60 -14.37 32.95 24.32
C PRO A 60 -13.70 31.56 24.45
N ASP A 61 -14.03 30.81 25.50
CA ASP A 61 -13.46 29.49 25.76
C ASP A 61 -14.44 28.40 25.31
N ASP A 62 -14.37 28.06 24.03
CA ASP A 62 -14.75 26.72 23.54
C ASP A 62 -14.04 26.29 22.23
N TRP A 63 -13.17 27.12 21.63
CA TRP A 63 -12.50 26.81 20.35
C TRP A 63 -11.07 26.22 20.49
N LEU A 64 -10.44 26.31 21.68
CA LEU A 64 -9.03 25.90 21.85
C LEU A 64 -8.80 24.38 21.87
N SER A 65 -9.84 23.56 22.08
CA SER A 65 -9.70 22.11 22.24
C SER A 65 -9.55 21.34 20.91
N CYS A 66 -9.81 21.98 19.76
CA CYS A 66 -9.77 21.30 18.46
C CYS A 66 -8.40 21.37 17.77
N VAL A 67 -7.62 22.44 17.98
CA VAL A 67 -6.34 22.65 17.28
C VAL A 67 -5.27 21.66 17.74
N GLU A 68 -5.07 21.51 19.06
CA GLU A 68 -4.04 20.61 19.60
C GLU A 68 -4.29 19.13 19.25
N GLN A 69 -5.57 18.72 19.26
CA GLN A 69 -5.96 17.36 18.88
C GLN A 69 -5.72 17.10 17.38
N GLU A 70 -6.06 18.06 16.51
CA GLU A 70 -5.81 17.97 15.09
C GLU A 70 -4.31 17.94 14.76
N GLU A 71 -3.49 18.76 15.42
CA GLU A 71 -2.03 18.77 15.27
C GLU A 71 -1.41 17.43 15.64
N MET A 72 -1.82 16.86 16.79
CA MET A 72 -1.35 15.55 17.24
C MET A 72 -1.69 14.45 16.22
N LEU A 73 -2.90 14.50 15.68
CA LEU A 73 -3.42 13.49 14.76
C LEU A 73 -2.79 13.62 13.36
N ASN A 74 -2.50 14.85 12.90
CA ASN A 74 -1.73 15.14 11.68
C ASN A 74 -0.27 14.72 11.80
N LEU A 75 0.36 14.92 12.96
CA LEU A 75 1.71 14.41 13.24
C LEU A 75 1.73 12.88 13.19
N GLY A 76 0.73 12.23 13.79
CA GLY A 76 0.58 10.77 13.74
C GLY A 76 0.43 10.23 12.31
N PHE A 77 -0.40 10.87 11.48
CA PHE A 77 -0.52 10.55 10.06
C PHE A 77 0.81 10.73 9.31
N THR A 78 1.55 11.80 9.61
CA THR A 78 2.85 12.07 8.98
C THR A 78 3.85 10.96 9.29
N ILE A 79 3.93 10.51 10.54
CA ILE A 79 4.81 9.42 10.95
C ILE A 79 4.40 8.09 10.28
N GLY A 80 3.10 7.77 10.29
CA GLY A 80 2.58 6.56 9.64
C GLY A 80 2.84 6.52 8.14
N SER A 81 2.59 7.63 7.44
CA SER A 81 2.84 7.77 6.00
C SER A 81 4.33 7.77 5.66
N PHE A 82 5.17 8.35 6.53
CA PHE A 82 6.62 8.23 6.41
C PHE A 82 7.06 6.77 6.49
N LEU A 83 6.58 6.01 7.48
CA LEU A 83 6.92 4.59 7.62
C LEU A 83 6.41 3.74 6.46
N LEU A 84 5.22 4.04 5.95
CA LEU A 84 4.67 3.42 4.73
C LEU A 84 5.64 3.55 3.55
N SER A 85 6.36 4.68 3.44
CA SER A 85 7.31 4.94 2.35
C SER A 85 8.73 4.47 2.67
N ALA A 86 9.27 4.85 3.83
CA ALA A 86 10.66 4.63 4.22
C ALA A 86 11.00 3.15 4.46
N ALA A 87 10.01 2.33 4.85
CA ALA A 87 10.22 0.91 5.05
C ALA A 87 10.39 0.13 3.73
N THR A 88 10.07 0.71 2.57
CA THR A 88 10.06 -0.01 1.27
C THR A 88 11.42 -0.59 0.91
N LEU A 89 12.51 0.17 1.05
CA LEU A 89 13.86 -0.31 0.71
C LEU A 89 14.36 -1.41 1.67
N PRO A 90 14.30 -1.23 3.00
CA PRO A 90 14.61 -2.31 3.94
C PRO A 90 13.76 -3.55 3.72
N LEU A 91 12.44 -3.39 3.48
CA LEU A 91 11.55 -4.50 3.22
C LEU A 91 11.89 -5.22 1.91
N GLY A 92 12.34 -4.50 0.88
CA GLY A 92 12.88 -5.12 -0.33
C GLY A 92 14.01 -6.08 -0.04
N ILE A 93 15.04 -5.62 0.69
CA ILE A 93 16.19 -6.46 1.07
C ILE A 93 15.75 -7.66 1.92
N LEU A 94 14.82 -7.45 2.86
CA LEU A 94 14.30 -8.53 3.70
C LEU A 94 13.46 -9.53 2.89
N MET A 95 12.70 -9.06 1.91
CA MET A 95 11.88 -9.90 1.04
C MET A 95 12.74 -10.77 0.13
N ASP A 96 13.84 -10.22 -0.39
CA ASP A 96 14.80 -10.98 -1.20
C ASP A 96 15.49 -12.08 -0.39
N ARG A 97 15.76 -11.84 0.91
CA ARG A 97 16.47 -12.80 1.78
C ARG A 97 15.56 -13.84 2.43
N TYR A 98 14.39 -13.45 2.90
CA TYR A 98 13.50 -14.27 3.72
C TYR A 98 12.19 -14.65 3.04
N GLY A 99 11.94 -14.13 1.83
CA GLY A 99 10.70 -14.33 1.10
C GLY A 99 9.52 -13.51 1.66
N PRO A 100 8.35 -13.59 1.01
CA PRO A 100 7.20 -12.75 1.34
C PRO A 100 6.46 -13.18 2.62
N ARG A 101 6.49 -14.46 2.98
CA ARG A 101 5.69 -15.02 4.08
C ARG A 101 5.99 -14.40 5.46
N PRO A 102 7.24 -14.33 5.95
CA PRO A 102 7.50 -13.75 7.27
C PRO A 102 7.12 -12.26 7.34
N LEU A 103 7.37 -11.51 6.26
CA LEU A 103 7.02 -10.10 6.17
C LEU A 103 5.50 -9.90 6.23
N ARG A 104 4.73 -10.75 5.53
CA ARG A 104 3.27 -10.68 5.52
C ARG A 104 2.66 -11.05 6.87
N LEU A 105 3.21 -12.04 7.58
CA LEU A 105 2.78 -12.42 8.94
C LEU A 105 3.07 -11.30 9.94
N THR A 106 4.29 -10.74 9.92
CA THR A 106 4.64 -9.60 10.79
C THR A 106 3.78 -8.39 10.47
N GLY A 107 3.59 -8.08 9.18
CA GLY A 107 2.79 -6.94 8.73
C GLY A 107 1.33 -7.03 9.15
N SER A 108 0.68 -8.18 8.94
CA SER A 108 -0.71 -8.40 9.38
C SER A 108 -0.85 -8.38 10.90
N ALA A 109 0.11 -8.91 11.66
CA ALA A 109 0.12 -8.81 13.12
C ALA A 109 0.28 -7.36 13.60
N CYS A 110 1.19 -6.58 13.01
CA CYS A 110 1.36 -5.15 13.31
C CYS A 110 0.08 -4.37 12.98
N PHE A 111 -0.56 -4.65 11.86
CA PHE A 111 -1.81 -4.00 11.48
C PHE A 111 -2.95 -4.34 12.46
N ALA A 112 -3.13 -5.62 12.81
CA ALA A 112 -4.12 -6.03 13.81
C ALA A 112 -3.88 -5.37 15.17
N LEU A 113 -2.62 -5.33 15.62
CA LEU A 113 -2.22 -4.65 16.85
C LEU A 113 -2.52 -3.15 16.78
N SER A 114 -2.30 -2.50 15.63
CA SER A 114 -2.64 -1.08 15.44
C SER A 114 -4.12 -0.80 15.67
N CYS A 115 -5.02 -1.62 15.11
CA CYS A 115 -6.47 -1.47 15.29
C CYS A 115 -6.89 -1.68 16.75
N VAL A 116 -6.28 -2.65 17.44
CA VAL A 116 -6.52 -2.87 18.88
C VAL A 116 -6.07 -1.65 19.69
N ILE A 117 -4.87 -1.12 19.42
CA ILE A 117 -4.36 0.07 20.11
C ILE A 117 -5.27 1.27 19.86
N MET A 118 -5.68 1.52 18.61
CA MET A 118 -6.64 2.59 18.26
C MET A 118 -7.95 2.44 19.03
N SER A 119 -8.47 1.22 19.14
CA SER A 119 -9.68 0.96 19.93
C SER A 119 -9.49 1.25 21.42
N ILE A 120 -8.32 0.90 22.00
CA ILE A 120 -8.06 1.10 23.42
C ILE A 120 -7.87 2.59 23.71
N SER A 121 -7.16 3.31 22.85
CA SER A 121 -6.98 4.77 22.92
C SER A 121 -8.29 5.55 22.95
N SER A 122 -9.35 5.04 22.30
CA SER A 122 -10.67 5.67 22.33
C SER A 122 -11.41 5.58 23.67
N TYR A 123 -11.03 4.68 24.58
CA TYR A 123 -11.68 4.60 25.90
C TYR A 123 -11.23 5.74 26.84
N GLN A 124 -9.96 6.13 26.80
CA GLN A 124 -9.38 7.19 27.64
C GLN A 124 -8.42 8.09 26.83
N PRO A 125 -8.96 8.99 25.99
CA PRO A 125 -8.14 9.81 25.08
C PRO A 125 -7.17 10.73 25.82
N GLU A 126 -7.55 11.32 26.96
CA GLU A 126 -6.73 12.26 27.74
C GLU A 126 -5.37 11.68 28.19
N VAL A 127 -5.34 10.39 28.54
CA VAL A 127 -4.14 9.73 29.09
C VAL A 127 -3.41 8.90 28.01
N LEU A 128 -4.16 8.40 27.03
CA LEU A 128 -3.68 7.44 26.04
C LEU A 128 -3.48 8.03 24.63
N SER A 129 -3.58 9.34 24.50
CA SER A 129 -3.38 10.11 23.27
C SER A 129 -2.04 9.80 22.60
N ALA A 130 -0.95 9.74 23.37
CA ALA A 130 0.39 9.42 22.86
C ALA A 130 0.49 8.02 22.21
N LEU A 131 -0.40 7.08 22.57
CA LEU A 131 -0.40 5.73 22.01
C LEU A 131 -0.89 5.72 20.55
N ILE A 132 -1.55 6.80 20.08
CA ILE A 132 -1.98 6.94 18.69
C ILE A 132 -0.78 6.98 17.74
N PHE A 133 0.34 7.57 18.15
CA PHE A 133 1.56 7.62 17.34
C PHE A 133 2.09 6.22 17.07
N LEU A 134 2.11 5.38 18.09
CA LEU A 134 2.50 3.98 17.97
C LEU A 134 1.51 3.22 17.08
N ALA A 135 0.21 3.45 17.27
CA ALA A 135 -0.83 2.81 16.48
C ALA A 135 -0.68 3.12 14.99
N LEU A 136 -0.57 4.39 14.62
CA LEU A 136 -0.44 4.82 13.22
C LEU A 136 0.89 4.39 12.60
N SER A 137 1.95 4.34 13.40
CA SER A 137 3.24 3.79 12.96
C SER A 137 3.13 2.32 12.60
N LEU A 138 2.48 1.52 13.46
CA LEU A 138 2.25 0.09 13.22
C LEU A 138 1.27 -0.14 12.06
N ASN A 139 0.29 0.74 11.89
CA ASN A 139 -0.65 0.69 10.77
C ASN A 139 0.05 0.91 9.43
N GLY A 140 0.85 1.99 9.34
CA GLY A 140 1.65 2.30 8.14
C GLY A 140 2.66 1.20 7.82
N PHE A 141 3.41 0.72 8.82
CA PHE A 141 4.36 -0.39 8.62
C PHE A 141 3.67 -1.71 8.22
N GLY A 142 2.57 -2.06 8.88
CA GLY A 142 1.78 -3.24 8.55
C GLY A 142 1.22 -3.20 7.13
N GLY A 143 0.70 -2.04 6.73
CA GLY A 143 0.12 -1.83 5.41
C GLY A 143 1.12 -1.92 4.26
N ILE A 144 2.32 -1.35 4.40
CA ILE A 144 3.35 -1.50 3.36
C ILE A 144 3.85 -2.95 3.27
N CYS A 145 3.98 -3.66 4.39
CA CYS A 145 4.36 -5.08 4.38
C CYS A 145 3.35 -5.95 3.62
N LEU A 146 2.04 -5.73 3.85
CA LEU A 146 0.99 -6.42 3.11
C LEU A 146 1.02 -6.09 1.62
N THR A 147 1.18 -4.81 1.28
CA THR A 147 1.24 -4.34 -0.11
C THR A 147 2.41 -4.97 -0.85
N PHE A 148 3.62 -4.83 -0.32
CA PHE A 148 4.85 -5.22 -1.01
C PHE A 148 4.89 -6.74 -1.23
N THR A 149 4.43 -7.50 -0.24
CA THR A 149 4.30 -8.96 -0.38
C THR A 149 3.21 -9.35 -1.39
N SER A 150 2.11 -8.58 -1.50
CA SER A 150 1.09 -8.78 -2.53
C SER A 150 1.61 -8.50 -3.96
N LEU A 151 2.57 -7.59 -4.14
CA LEU A 151 3.17 -7.29 -5.46
C LEU A 151 4.02 -8.43 -6.03
N THR A 152 4.36 -9.43 -5.22
CA THR A 152 5.08 -10.64 -5.70
C THR A 152 4.14 -11.71 -6.29
N LEU A 153 2.86 -11.66 -5.94
CA LEU A 153 1.85 -12.64 -6.36
C LEU A 153 1.58 -12.69 -7.89
N PRO A 154 1.58 -11.56 -8.63
CA PRO A 154 1.37 -11.55 -10.08
C PRO A 154 2.36 -12.42 -10.87
N ASN A 155 3.55 -12.70 -10.33
CA ASN A 155 4.56 -13.56 -10.96
C ASN A 155 4.01 -14.97 -11.27
N MET A 156 2.99 -15.43 -10.55
CA MET A 156 2.35 -16.74 -10.77
C MET A 156 1.41 -16.80 -11.99
N PHE A 157 1.13 -15.66 -12.62
CA PHE A 157 0.14 -15.52 -13.69
C PHE A 157 0.74 -15.43 -15.10
N GLY A 158 2.07 -15.43 -15.24
CA GLY A 158 2.77 -15.47 -16.53
C GLY A 158 2.29 -14.37 -17.47
N SER A 159 1.52 -14.73 -18.50
CA SER A 159 1.02 -13.84 -19.56
C SER A 159 -0.08 -12.85 -19.14
N LEU A 160 -0.51 -12.89 -17.87
CA LEU A 160 -1.43 -11.92 -17.24
C LEU A 160 -0.77 -11.20 -16.05
N SER A 161 0.56 -11.31 -15.90
CA SER A 161 1.29 -10.77 -14.76
C SER A 161 1.13 -9.24 -14.65
N SER A 162 1.16 -8.48 -15.75
CA SER A 162 0.99 -7.01 -15.67
C SER A 162 -0.44 -6.62 -15.30
N THR A 163 -1.44 -7.33 -15.80
CA THR A 163 -2.85 -7.11 -15.45
C THR A 163 -3.11 -7.38 -13.97
N VAL A 164 -2.58 -8.48 -13.42
CA VAL A 164 -2.74 -8.81 -12.00
C VAL A 164 -1.92 -7.85 -11.14
N LEU A 165 -0.72 -7.45 -11.57
CA LEU A 165 0.11 -6.46 -10.89
C LEU A 165 -0.58 -5.09 -10.82
N SER A 166 -1.13 -4.62 -11.93
CA SER A 166 -1.86 -3.35 -11.96
C SER A 166 -3.15 -3.41 -11.15
N LEU A 167 -3.83 -4.57 -11.08
CA LEU A 167 -4.95 -4.78 -10.15
C LEU A 167 -4.49 -4.67 -8.69
N MET A 168 -3.33 -5.23 -8.32
CA MET A 168 -2.78 -5.08 -6.97
C MET A 168 -2.47 -3.62 -6.63
N ILE A 169 -1.82 -2.89 -7.54
CA ILE A 169 -1.53 -1.46 -7.37
C ILE A 169 -2.82 -0.63 -7.29
N GLY A 170 -3.82 -0.95 -8.13
CA GLY A 170 -5.13 -0.33 -8.11
C GLY A 170 -5.84 -0.55 -6.77
N SER A 171 -5.82 -1.79 -6.26
CA SER A 171 -6.41 -2.13 -4.94
C SER A 171 -5.73 -1.40 -3.78
N TYR A 172 -4.41 -1.24 -3.85
CA TYR A 172 -3.64 -0.42 -2.91
C TYR A 172 -4.09 1.04 -2.96
N ALA A 173 -4.16 1.63 -4.16
CA ALA A 173 -4.59 3.01 -4.34
C ALA A 173 -6.01 3.22 -3.79
N SER A 174 -6.93 2.30 -4.09
CA SER A 174 -8.33 2.33 -3.64
C SER A 174 -8.53 2.13 -2.14
N SER A 175 -7.52 1.67 -1.38
CA SER A 175 -7.64 1.45 0.07
C SER A 175 -7.89 2.73 0.88
N ALA A 176 -7.67 3.91 0.29
CA ALA A 176 -8.05 5.20 0.86
C ALA A 176 -9.55 5.33 1.14
N VAL A 177 -10.41 4.53 0.49
CA VAL A 177 -11.87 4.51 0.73
C VAL A 177 -12.24 3.96 2.11
N THR A 178 -11.34 3.23 2.78
CA THR A 178 -11.65 2.48 3.99
C THR A 178 -12.03 3.38 5.16
N PHE A 179 -11.33 4.50 5.38
CA PHE A 179 -11.71 5.45 6.44
C PHE A 179 -13.00 6.23 6.15
N PRO A 180 -13.27 6.70 4.92
CA PRO A 180 -14.61 7.17 4.54
C PRO A 180 -15.70 6.11 4.82
N GLY A 181 -15.44 4.84 4.51
CA GLY A 181 -16.35 3.75 4.85
C GLY A 181 -16.57 3.60 6.35
N VAL A 182 -15.50 3.67 7.16
CA VAL A 182 -15.58 3.68 8.63
C VAL A 182 -16.41 4.86 9.14
N LYS A 183 -16.25 6.05 8.55
CA LYS A 183 -17.06 7.23 8.88
C LYS A 183 -18.54 7.01 8.62
N LEU A 184 -18.91 6.47 7.46
CA LEU A 184 -20.30 6.17 7.14
C LEU A 184 -20.93 5.17 8.14
N ILE A 185 -20.18 4.15 8.55
CA ILE A 185 -20.63 3.16 9.55
C ILE A 185 -20.80 3.82 10.93
N TYR A 186 -19.90 4.75 11.29
CA TYR A 186 -19.99 5.51 12.52
C TYR A 186 -21.21 6.45 12.53
N ASP A 187 -21.44 7.17 11.44
CA ASP A 187 -22.57 8.08 11.27
C ASP A 187 -23.92 7.31 11.27
N ALA A 188 -23.92 6.03 10.88
CA ALA A 188 -25.06 5.12 11.02
C ALA A 188 -25.33 4.65 12.47
N GLY A 189 -24.50 5.06 13.44
CA GLY A 189 -24.72 4.82 14.87
C GLY A 189 -23.87 3.71 15.50
N VAL A 190 -22.94 3.10 14.75
CA VAL A 190 -22.01 2.10 15.31
C VAL A 190 -20.84 2.79 16.00
N SER A 191 -20.49 2.38 17.21
CA SER A 191 -19.37 3.00 17.93
C SER A 191 -18.02 2.71 17.28
N PHE A 192 -17.12 3.71 17.28
CA PHE A 192 -15.77 3.59 16.71
C PHE A 192 -14.98 2.39 17.26
N THR A 193 -15.11 2.13 18.57
CA THR A 193 -14.51 0.99 19.26
C THR A 193 -14.92 -0.35 18.63
N VAL A 194 -16.21 -0.54 18.35
CA VAL A 194 -16.70 -1.79 17.72
C VAL A 194 -16.14 -1.93 16.31
N ILE A 195 -16.10 -0.84 15.54
CA ILE A 195 -15.54 -0.84 14.18
C ILE A 195 -14.06 -1.24 14.21
N MET A 196 -13.27 -0.69 15.15
CA MET A 196 -11.84 -1.00 15.27
C MET A 196 -11.59 -2.45 15.72
N TRP A 197 -12.39 -3.01 16.62
CA TRP A 197 -12.30 -4.44 16.98
C TRP A 197 -12.66 -5.37 15.81
N MET A 198 -13.70 -5.02 15.04
CA MET A 198 -14.06 -5.78 13.84
C MET A 198 -12.95 -5.74 12.80
N TRP A 199 -12.30 -4.58 12.64
CA TRP A 199 -11.18 -4.42 11.71
C TRP A 199 -9.92 -5.16 12.18
N ALA A 200 -9.64 -5.18 13.49
CA ALA A 200 -8.61 -6.03 14.07
C ALA A 200 -8.88 -7.52 13.81
N GLY A 201 -10.14 -7.94 13.92
CA GLY A 201 -10.58 -9.29 13.56
C GLY A 201 -10.34 -9.61 12.08
N LEU A 202 -10.66 -8.67 11.18
CA LEU A 202 -10.36 -8.81 9.75
C LEU A 202 -8.85 -8.95 9.50
N ALA A 203 -8.02 -8.11 10.14
CA ALA A 203 -6.55 -8.20 10.04
C ALA A 203 -6.01 -9.54 10.60
N ALA A 204 -6.63 -10.10 11.64
CA ALA A 204 -6.32 -11.44 12.14
C ALA A 204 -6.72 -12.55 11.14
N LEU A 205 -7.80 -12.36 10.37
CA LEU A 205 -8.13 -13.27 9.27
C LEU A 205 -7.11 -13.18 8.12
N VAL A 206 -6.57 -11.99 7.83
CA VAL A 206 -5.45 -11.82 6.88
C VAL A 206 -4.23 -12.60 7.35
N PHE A 207 -3.89 -12.48 8.64
CA PHE A 207 -2.81 -13.25 9.25
C PHE A 207 -3.03 -14.77 9.07
N LEU A 208 -4.24 -15.24 9.34
CA LEU A 208 -4.59 -16.66 9.19
C LEU A 208 -4.54 -17.11 7.72
N ASN A 209 -5.04 -16.30 6.79
CA ASN A 209 -4.99 -16.56 5.36
C ASN A 209 -3.54 -16.68 4.88
N CYS A 210 -2.67 -15.77 5.32
CA CYS A 210 -1.23 -15.84 5.06
C CYS A 210 -0.62 -17.12 5.64
N PHE A 211 -0.92 -17.44 6.89
CA PHE A 211 -0.38 -18.63 7.55
C PHE A 211 -0.71 -19.93 6.79
N LEU A 212 -1.94 -20.04 6.27
CA LEU A 212 -2.47 -21.22 5.59
C LEU A 212 -2.13 -21.29 4.09
N ASN A 213 -2.10 -20.16 3.38
CA ASN A 213 -2.03 -20.14 1.92
C ASN A 213 -0.69 -19.65 1.34
N TRP A 214 0.08 -18.82 2.05
CA TRP A 214 1.34 -18.29 1.51
C TRP A 214 2.49 -19.30 1.62
N PRO A 215 3.24 -19.59 0.53
CA PRO A 215 4.39 -20.49 0.57
C PRO A 215 5.58 -19.88 1.32
N ALA A 216 6.52 -20.71 1.78
CA ALA A 216 7.76 -20.23 2.40
C ALA A 216 8.77 -19.68 1.37
N GLU A 217 8.75 -20.24 0.17
CA GLU A 217 9.57 -19.79 -0.97
C GLU A 217 8.90 -18.60 -1.67
N GLY A 218 9.71 -17.66 -2.15
CA GLY A 218 9.24 -16.54 -2.97
C GLY A 218 8.78 -16.98 -4.35
N PHE A 219 8.00 -16.14 -5.02
CA PHE A 219 7.58 -16.38 -6.39
C PHE A 219 8.66 -15.89 -7.35
N ALA A 220 9.32 -16.82 -8.04
CA ALA A 220 10.33 -16.50 -9.04
C ALA A 220 9.75 -15.55 -10.10
N THR A 221 10.50 -14.51 -10.45
CA THR A 221 10.14 -13.58 -11.53
C THR A 221 10.24 -14.28 -12.88
N GLN A 222 9.56 -13.73 -13.89
CA GLN A 222 9.61 -14.28 -15.25
C GLN A 222 11.05 -14.30 -15.80
N GLU A 223 11.84 -13.27 -15.52
CA GLU A 223 13.26 -13.18 -15.87
C GLU A 223 14.10 -14.28 -15.19
N GLU A 224 13.87 -14.58 -13.91
CA GLU A 224 14.55 -15.68 -13.21
C GLU A 224 14.21 -17.04 -13.81
N ILE A 225 12.96 -17.23 -14.25
CA ILE A 225 12.52 -18.47 -14.92
C ILE A 225 13.19 -18.59 -16.29
N GLU A 226 13.31 -17.50 -17.03
CA GLU A 226 13.97 -17.47 -18.34
C GLU A 226 15.48 -17.71 -18.23
N MET A 227 16.16 -17.08 -17.27
CA MET A 227 17.57 -17.35 -16.98
C MET A 227 17.80 -18.81 -16.58
N LYS A 228 16.94 -19.39 -15.73
CA LYS A 228 17.01 -20.81 -15.37
C LYS A 228 16.77 -21.74 -16.56
N LYS A 229 15.84 -21.41 -17.45
CA LYS A 229 15.59 -22.17 -18.68
C LYS A 229 16.76 -22.09 -19.63
N MET A 230 17.35 -20.91 -19.81
CA MET A 230 18.51 -20.70 -20.66
C MET A 230 19.71 -21.50 -20.12
N HIS A 231 19.97 -21.43 -18.81
CA HIS A 231 21.05 -22.18 -18.15
C HIS A 231 20.80 -23.71 -18.15
N SER A 232 19.54 -24.15 -18.05
CA SER A 232 19.18 -25.58 -18.17
C SER A 232 19.29 -26.08 -19.61
N THR A 233 19.02 -25.22 -20.60
CA THR A 233 19.14 -25.53 -22.03
C THR A 233 20.60 -25.55 -22.45
N GLU A 234 21.43 -24.64 -21.91
CA GLU A 234 22.89 -24.68 -22.05
C GLU A 234 23.47 -25.96 -21.44
N ASN A 235 23.09 -26.31 -20.20
CA ASN A 235 23.55 -27.56 -19.58
C ASN A 235 23.12 -28.81 -20.35
N HIS A 236 21.93 -28.80 -20.97
CA HIS A 236 21.46 -29.91 -21.81
C HIS A 236 22.15 -29.95 -23.18
N LYS A 237 22.54 -28.81 -23.74
CA LYS A 237 23.35 -28.76 -24.98
C LYS A 237 24.77 -29.26 -24.73
N VAL A 238 25.41 -28.81 -23.64
CA VAL A 238 26.75 -29.27 -23.23
C VAL A 238 26.78 -30.79 -23.01
N TRP A 239 25.74 -31.35 -22.38
CA TRP A 239 25.64 -32.79 -22.16
C TRP A 239 25.33 -33.58 -23.43
N SER A 240 24.62 -32.97 -24.39
CA SER A 240 24.35 -33.58 -25.71
C SER A 240 25.58 -33.53 -26.62
N GLU A 241 26.42 -32.50 -26.53
CA GLU A 241 27.67 -32.37 -27.31
C GLU A 241 28.77 -33.30 -26.79
N GLU A 242 28.86 -33.52 -25.47
CA GLU A 242 29.76 -34.51 -24.87
C GLU A 242 29.41 -35.97 -25.25
N ALA A 243 28.17 -36.24 -25.65
CA ALA A 243 27.72 -37.57 -26.06
C ALA A 243 28.05 -37.91 -27.54
N THR A 244 28.39 -36.93 -28.38
CA THR A 244 28.63 -37.12 -29.83
C THR A 244 30.09 -37.12 -30.27
N GLY A 245 31.06 -36.94 -29.37
CA GLY A 245 32.45 -37.35 -29.62
C GLY A 245 33.22 -36.59 -30.70
N GLU A 246 32.88 -35.34 -31.01
CA GLU A 246 33.70 -34.46 -31.85
C GLU A 246 34.32 -33.33 -31.02
N ALA A 247 35.57 -33.54 -30.60
CA ALA A 247 36.37 -32.52 -29.95
C ALA A 247 37.02 -31.61 -31.01
N GLU A 248 36.29 -30.60 -31.50
CA GLU A 248 36.88 -29.54 -32.31
C GLU A 248 37.18 -28.32 -31.43
N LYS A 249 38.47 -27.98 -31.30
CA LYS A 249 38.94 -26.76 -30.64
C LYS A 249 38.59 -25.55 -31.50
N LEU A 250 37.68 -24.70 -31.04
CA LEU A 250 37.50 -23.32 -31.55
C LEU A 250 37.50 -22.28 -30.40
N PRO A 251 37.85 -21.03 -30.70
CA PRO A 251 38.62 -20.14 -29.83
C PRO A 251 37.77 -19.46 -28.77
N ALA A 252 38.46 -19.02 -27.71
CA ALA A 252 37.94 -18.16 -26.66
C ALA A 252 37.39 -16.83 -27.23
N VAL A 253 36.09 -16.81 -27.55
CA VAL A 253 35.31 -15.58 -27.76
C VAL A 253 33.90 -15.84 -27.22
N ALA A 254 33.36 -14.85 -26.52
CA ALA A 254 32.06 -14.82 -25.83
C ALA A 254 32.02 -15.42 -24.40
N GLN A 255 33.00 -15.05 -23.57
CA GLN A 255 32.65 -14.63 -22.19
C GLN A 255 31.80 -13.36 -22.27
N ASP A 256 30.51 -13.52 -22.55
CA ASP A 256 29.50 -12.48 -22.31
C ASP A 256 28.18 -13.15 -21.89
N ALA A 257 28.30 -14.14 -21.00
CA ALA A 257 27.20 -14.46 -20.11
C ALA A 257 27.02 -13.22 -19.23
N GLN A 258 26.00 -12.41 -19.54
CA GLN A 258 25.61 -11.18 -18.85
C GLN A 258 25.83 -11.31 -17.34
N ALA A 259 27.01 -10.87 -16.90
CA ALA A 259 27.29 -10.70 -15.48
C ALA A 259 26.33 -9.60 -15.03
N SER A 260 25.39 -9.95 -14.15
CA SER A 260 24.43 -9.03 -13.55
C SER A 260 25.11 -7.70 -13.27
N VAL A 261 24.65 -6.62 -13.91
CA VAL A 261 25.26 -5.30 -13.78
C VAL A 261 25.40 -4.99 -12.29
N PRO A 262 26.60 -4.64 -11.78
CA PRO A 262 26.80 -4.45 -10.35
C PRO A 262 25.81 -3.41 -9.82
N PHE A 263 25.15 -3.70 -8.68
CA PHE A 263 24.13 -2.82 -8.07
C PHE A 263 24.58 -1.36 -8.00
N ARG A 264 25.85 -1.11 -7.67
CA ARG A 264 26.43 0.23 -7.63
C ARG A 264 26.39 0.95 -8.99
N HIS A 265 26.70 0.25 -10.08
CA HIS A 265 26.67 0.85 -11.42
C HIS A 265 25.24 1.18 -11.87
N SER A 266 24.26 0.38 -11.45
CA SER A 266 22.84 0.67 -11.68
C SER A 266 22.36 1.90 -10.88
N VAL A 267 22.69 1.97 -9.58
CA VAL A 267 22.27 3.07 -8.69
C VAL A 267 22.87 4.42 -9.09
N PHE A 268 24.10 4.45 -9.62
CA PHE A 268 24.72 5.68 -10.10
C PHE A 268 24.41 5.99 -11.58
N SER A 269 23.54 5.20 -12.23
CA SER A 269 23.10 5.51 -13.58
C SER A 269 22.32 6.83 -13.61
N PRO A 270 22.62 7.75 -14.55
CA PRO A 270 21.93 9.04 -14.62
C PRO A 270 20.42 8.87 -14.86
N ILE A 271 20.02 7.81 -15.56
CA ILE A 271 18.61 7.47 -15.81
C ILE A 271 17.91 7.08 -14.51
N PHE A 272 18.56 6.24 -13.69
CA PHE A 272 18.02 5.83 -12.40
C PHE A 272 17.90 7.01 -11.44
N LEU A 273 18.94 7.84 -11.33
CA LEU A 273 18.92 9.03 -10.47
C LEU A 273 17.84 10.03 -10.89
N TRP A 274 17.67 10.27 -12.20
CA TRP A 274 16.60 11.11 -12.71
C TRP A 274 15.21 10.54 -12.39
N SER A 275 15.02 9.23 -12.59
CA SER A 275 13.78 8.54 -12.21
C SER A 275 13.52 8.62 -10.70
N LEU A 276 14.56 8.49 -9.87
CA LEU A 276 14.45 8.56 -8.42
C LEU A 276 14.00 9.95 -7.95
N VAL A 277 14.61 11.01 -8.50
CA VAL A 277 14.25 12.39 -8.17
C VAL A 277 12.83 12.70 -8.62
N THR A 278 12.48 12.39 -9.86
CA THR A 278 11.14 12.67 -10.42
C THR A 278 10.04 11.90 -9.68
N MET A 279 10.26 10.62 -9.41
CA MET A 279 9.31 9.80 -8.65
C MET A 279 9.21 10.28 -7.19
N GLY A 280 10.33 10.61 -6.54
CA GLY A 280 10.35 11.15 -5.19
C GLY A 280 9.60 12.47 -5.05
N MET A 281 9.84 13.43 -5.96
CA MET A 281 9.13 14.73 -5.98
C MET A 281 7.64 14.55 -6.23
N THR A 282 7.25 13.64 -7.11
CA THR A 282 5.84 13.35 -7.40
C THR A 282 5.14 12.75 -6.18
N GLN A 283 5.77 11.78 -5.51
CA GLN A 283 5.22 11.17 -4.29
C GLN A 283 5.10 12.18 -3.15
N LEU A 284 6.13 13.00 -2.93
CA LEU A 284 6.10 14.04 -1.89
C LEU A 284 4.97 15.04 -2.12
N ARG A 285 4.78 15.48 -3.37
CA ARG A 285 3.68 16.38 -3.75
C ARG A 285 2.31 15.77 -3.44
N ILE A 286 2.12 14.49 -3.76
CA ILE A 286 0.85 13.78 -3.51
C ILE A 286 0.61 13.66 -2.00
N ILE A 287 1.62 13.26 -1.22
CA ILE A 287 1.49 13.12 0.25
C ILE A 287 1.16 14.48 0.89
N PHE A 288 1.84 15.55 0.46
CA PHE A 288 1.56 16.91 0.94
C PHE A 288 0.12 17.34 0.60
N PHE A 289 -0.32 17.11 -0.64
CA PHE A 289 -1.69 17.37 -1.05
C PHE A 289 -2.69 16.62 -0.16
N MET A 290 -2.47 15.32 0.06
CA MET A 290 -3.35 14.49 0.90
C MET A 290 -3.41 14.97 2.35
N GLY A 291 -2.27 15.36 2.94
CA GLY A 291 -2.21 15.88 4.31
C GLY A 291 -2.85 17.26 4.46
N ALA A 292 -2.77 18.11 3.44
CA ALA A 292 -3.29 19.48 3.48
C ALA A 292 -4.70 19.65 2.87
N MET A 293 -5.25 18.63 2.20
CA MET A 293 -6.49 18.74 1.43
C MET A 293 -7.66 19.26 2.26
N ASN A 294 -7.87 18.71 3.47
CA ASN A 294 -8.96 19.12 4.34
C ASN A 294 -8.83 20.60 4.74
N LYS A 295 -7.64 21.06 5.11
CA LYS A 295 -7.36 22.46 5.45
C LYS A 295 -7.48 23.39 4.24
N MET A 296 -7.09 22.93 3.05
CA MET A 296 -7.23 23.71 1.83
C MET A 296 -8.71 23.90 1.46
N LEU A 297 -9.54 22.87 1.62
CA LEU A 297 -10.99 22.94 1.44
C LEU A 297 -11.64 23.84 2.48
N GLU A 298 -11.26 23.71 3.76
CA GLU A 298 -11.72 24.57 4.85
C GLU A 298 -11.42 26.05 4.57
N PHE A 299 -10.19 26.36 4.15
CA PHE A 299 -9.79 27.72 3.78
C PHE A 299 -10.61 28.28 2.59
N LEU A 300 -10.93 27.44 1.60
CA LEU A 300 -11.74 27.85 0.45
C LEU A 300 -13.19 28.16 0.82
N VAL A 301 -13.77 27.46 1.80
CA VAL A 301 -15.14 27.73 2.28
C VAL A 301 -15.16 28.95 3.21
N ILE A 302 -14.18 29.06 4.11
CA ILE A 302 -14.09 30.15 5.09
C ILE A 302 -13.56 31.46 4.47
N HIS A 303 -13.09 31.41 3.22
CA HIS A 303 -12.47 32.56 2.52
C HIS A 303 -11.28 33.18 3.28
N GLY A 304 -10.66 32.42 4.20
CA GLY A 304 -9.56 32.89 5.03
C GLY A 304 -9.94 33.84 6.17
N GLU A 305 -11.21 33.92 6.57
CA GLU A 305 -11.60 34.66 7.77
C GLU A 305 -11.00 34.05 9.05
N GLU A 306 -10.30 34.85 9.88
CA GLU A 306 -9.69 34.39 11.14
C GLU A 306 -10.72 34.06 12.23
N HIS A 307 -11.92 34.66 12.18
CA HIS A 307 -12.99 34.46 13.16
C HIS A 307 -14.34 34.24 12.45
N PRO A 308 -14.54 33.08 11.79
CA PRO A 308 -15.76 32.79 11.06
C PRO A 308 -16.98 32.71 11.99
N SER A 309 -18.15 33.04 11.46
CA SER A 309 -19.41 32.81 12.17
C SER A 309 -19.64 31.31 12.39
N LYS A 310 -20.39 30.94 13.44
CA LYS A 310 -20.70 29.53 13.75
C LYS A 310 -21.40 28.80 12.58
N GLU A 311 -22.18 29.54 11.80
CA GLU A 311 -22.87 29.03 10.61
C GLU A 311 -21.87 28.69 9.50
N LEU A 312 -20.87 29.55 9.28
CA LEU A 312 -19.83 29.36 8.26
C LEU A 312 -18.91 28.18 8.60
N VAL A 313 -18.61 27.98 9.90
CA VAL A 313 -17.83 26.82 10.38
C VAL A 313 -18.58 25.53 10.11
N HIS A 314 -19.88 25.47 10.45
CA HIS A 314 -20.69 24.28 10.21
C HIS A 314 -20.80 23.97 8.71
N GLU A 315 -20.94 25.00 7.86
CA GLU A 315 -20.92 24.86 6.40
C GLU A 315 -19.56 24.34 5.89
N ALA A 316 -18.45 24.82 6.45
CA ALA A 316 -17.11 24.34 6.13
C ALA A 316 -16.93 22.86 6.48
N GLU A 317 -17.35 22.42 7.67
CA GLU A 317 -17.27 21.02 8.08
C GLU A 317 -18.08 20.09 7.16
N GLU A 318 -19.30 20.49 6.80
CA GLU A 318 -20.16 19.71 5.92
C GLU A 318 -19.56 19.58 4.51
N ASN A 319 -19.11 20.70 3.94
CA ASN A 319 -18.47 20.73 2.63
C ASN A 319 -17.15 19.95 2.59
N VAL A 320 -16.28 20.13 3.59
CA VAL A 320 -15.01 19.40 3.71
C VAL A 320 -15.28 17.89 3.82
N SER A 321 -16.24 17.49 4.65
CA SER A 321 -16.65 16.09 4.79
C SER A 321 -17.17 15.52 3.47
N PHE A 322 -18.03 16.25 2.75
CA PHE A 322 -18.58 15.83 1.46
C PHE A 322 -17.46 15.63 0.42
N TYR A 323 -16.60 16.62 0.19
CA TYR A 323 -15.54 16.54 -0.80
C TYR A 323 -14.46 15.52 -0.44
N SER A 324 -14.13 15.37 0.84
CA SER A 324 -13.20 14.32 1.32
C SER A 324 -13.76 12.91 1.05
N SER A 325 -15.07 12.72 1.24
CA SER A 325 -15.76 11.45 0.92
C SER A 325 -15.82 11.18 -0.58
N VAL A 326 -16.10 12.19 -1.41
CA VAL A 326 -16.07 12.09 -2.87
C VAL A 326 -14.67 11.71 -3.35
N PHE A 327 -13.63 12.38 -2.84
CA PHE A 327 -12.24 12.08 -3.16
C PHE A 327 -11.90 10.60 -2.85
N GLY A 328 -12.23 10.13 -1.65
CA GLY A 328 -12.00 8.73 -1.25
C GLY A 328 -12.76 7.72 -2.11
N THR A 329 -14.00 8.05 -2.51
CA THR A 329 -14.84 7.18 -3.34
C THR A 329 -14.35 7.11 -4.79
N LEU A 330 -13.90 8.24 -5.35
CA LEU A 330 -13.31 8.26 -6.71
C LEU A 330 -12.08 7.36 -6.82
N GLN A 331 -11.35 7.15 -5.73
CA GLN A 331 -10.20 6.27 -5.69
C GLN A 331 -10.56 4.79 -5.94
N LEU A 332 -11.83 4.37 -5.77
CA LEU A 332 -12.31 3.05 -6.18
C LEU A 332 -12.23 2.83 -7.69
N LEU A 333 -12.25 3.90 -8.51
CA LEU A 333 -12.11 3.79 -9.95
C LEU A 333 -10.77 3.16 -10.36
N CYS A 334 -9.73 3.24 -9.51
CA CYS A 334 -8.46 2.56 -9.73
C CYS A 334 -8.59 1.03 -9.83
N LEU A 335 -9.61 0.42 -9.20
CA LEU A 335 -9.87 -1.02 -9.35
C LEU A 335 -10.29 -1.39 -10.78
N VAL A 336 -10.77 -0.44 -11.57
CA VAL A 336 -11.21 -0.68 -12.95
C VAL A 336 -10.18 -0.15 -13.95
N THR A 337 -9.65 1.05 -13.72
CA THR A 337 -8.73 1.70 -14.65
C THR A 337 -7.34 1.08 -14.64
N CYS A 338 -6.81 0.66 -13.47
CA CYS A 338 -5.48 0.06 -13.40
C CYS A 338 -5.40 -1.30 -14.12
N PRO A 339 -6.35 -2.25 -13.96
CA PRO A 339 -6.36 -3.49 -14.75
C PRO A 339 -6.44 -3.25 -16.25
N LEU A 340 -7.19 -2.25 -16.70
CA LEU A 340 -7.27 -1.90 -18.13
C LEU A 340 -5.89 -1.49 -18.68
N ILE A 341 -5.16 -0.66 -17.93
CA ILE A 341 -3.78 -0.27 -18.30
C ILE A 341 -2.86 -1.50 -18.33
N GLY A 342 -2.94 -2.35 -17.30
CA GLY A 342 -2.14 -3.58 -17.24
C GLY A 342 -2.45 -4.56 -18.38
N TYR A 343 -3.71 -4.66 -18.79
CA TYR A 343 -4.12 -5.45 -19.94
C TYR A 343 -3.52 -4.92 -21.25
N ILE A 344 -3.52 -3.60 -21.44
CA ILE A 344 -2.88 -2.97 -22.61
C ILE A 344 -1.37 -3.25 -22.62
N MET A 345 -0.71 -3.20 -21.46
CA MET A 345 0.71 -3.56 -21.33
C MET A 345 0.97 -5.03 -21.67
N ASP A 346 0.17 -5.95 -21.13
CA ASP A 346 0.28 -7.39 -21.43
C ASP A 346 0.03 -7.67 -22.92
N TRP A 347 -0.88 -6.94 -23.56
CA TRP A 347 -1.12 -7.04 -25.00
C TRP A 347 0.08 -6.57 -25.81
N LYS A 348 0.66 -5.41 -25.46
CA LYS A 348 1.84 -4.86 -26.14
C LYS A 348 3.09 -5.72 -25.97
N MET A 349 3.32 -6.28 -24.79
CA MET A 349 4.46 -7.18 -24.57
C MET A 349 4.33 -8.47 -25.40
N LYS A 350 3.10 -9.00 -25.56
CA LYS A 350 2.86 -10.14 -26.45
C LYS A 350 3.15 -9.82 -27.92
N GLU A 351 2.79 -8.62 -28.39
CA GLU A 351 3.14 -8.19 -29.75
C GLU A 351 4.66 -8.18 -29.95
N CYS A 352 5.41 -7.61 -29.00
CA CYS A 352 6.88 -7.58 -29.08
C CYS A 352 7.52 -8.98 -29.07
N GLU A 353 7.02 -9.92 -28.26
CA GLU A 353 7.52 -11.31 -28.28
C GLU A 353 7.29 -12.01 -29.62
N VAL A 354 6.14 -11.75 -30.26
CA VAL A 354 5.82 -12.30 -31.57
C VAL A 354 6.72 -11.69 -32.64
N ASP A 355 6.92 -10.37 -32.62
CA ASP A 355 7.80 -9.66 -33.55
C ASP A 355 9.25 -10.14 -33.42
N GLN A 356 9.74 -10.38 -32.20
CA GLN A 356 11.09 -10.85 -31.94
C GLN A 356 11.31 -12.31 -32.39
N LYS A 357 10.32 -13.19 -32.21
CA LYS A 357 10.37 -14.55 -32.77
C LYS A 357 10.36 -14.51 -34.30
N THR A 358 9.55 -13.63 -34.89
CA THR A 358 9.42 -13.51 -36.35
C THR A 358 10.68 -12.91 -37.00
N SER A 359 11.34 -11.96 -36.35
CA SER A 359 12.62 -11.41 -36.82
C SER A 359 13.76 -12.42 -36.69
N CYS A 360 13.78 -13.22 -35.61
CA CYS A 360 14.77 -14.29 -35.43
C CYS A 360 14.64 -15.36 -36.54
N PHE A 361 13.43 -15.79 -36.89
CA PHE A 361 13.19 -16.71 -38.01
C PHE A 361 13.51 -16.11 -39.39
N SER A 362 13.46 -14.79 -39.54
CA SER A 362 13.79 -14.10 -40.80
C SER A 362 15.30 -13.90 -41.00
N THR A 363 16.11 -14.15 -39.97
CA THR A 363 17.58 -14.01 -40.03
C THR A 363 18.28 -15.37 -40.22
N GLU A 364 17.54 -16.48 -40.13
CA GLU A 364 18.04 -17.86 -40.33
C GLU A 364 17.67 -18.47 -41.69
N ALA A 365 17.03 -17.69 -42.59
CA ALA A 365 16.73 -18.07 -43.98
C ALA A 365 17.52 -17.20 -44.95
#